data_AF-A0A2Z3UKC0-F1
#
_entry.id   AF-A0A2Z3UKC0-F1
#
_cell.length_a   1.000
_cell.length_b   1.000
_cell.length_c   1.000
_cell.angle_alpha   90.00
_cell.angle_beta   90.00
_cell.angle_gamma   90.00
#
_symmetry.space_group_name_H-M   'P 1'
#
loop_
_entity.id
_entity.type
_entity.pdbx_description
1 polymer ?
#
loop_
_entity_poly.entity_id
_entity_poly.type
_entity_poly.pdbx_seq_one_letter_code
_entity_poly.pdbx_strand_id
1 'polypeptide(L)'
;MSMPATTRQRGAQASGRRIPARWIAVAVAVVLLAAIGFSTQYRSPETAAAAAPKKFDPVAYGAATYESKVVPAIEKDAVALPVLIKALVADKEAAGEKYGHHQGIGLYSFPVKATGTAGEVRSGLMSVTVPGLPKGTRVSVQVGPAINGTALRDAAGFITFGQFLNQVEYADAATALNNEMRQKLLSTLDAGSLDGKEITFVGAFSPLTPTTVTVTPVSIEEGP
;
A
#
# COMPACT_ATOMS: atom_id res chain seq x y z
N MET A 1 -53.32 100.75 4.81
CA MET A 1 -54.37 99.90 4.21
C MET A 1 -53.68 98.70 3.58
N SER A 2 -54.23 97.51 3.81
CA SER A 2 -53.86 96.19 3.25
C SER A 2 -52.71 95.39 3.91
N MET A 3 -53.10 94.37 4.68
CA MET A 3 -52.38 93.06 4.78
C MET A 3 -52.72 92.20 3.53
N PRO A 4 -52.20 90.96 3.32
CA PRO A 4 -51.26 90.10 4.05
C PRO A 4 -50.21 89.38 3.13
N ALA A 5 -49.34 88.51 3.67
CA ALA A 5 -49.05 87.17 3.11
C ALA A 5 -48.06 86.36 3.97
N THR A 6 -48.53 85.24 4.49
CA THR A 6 -47.75 84.17 5.10
C THR A 6 -47.06 83.35 4.01
N THR A 7 -45.73 83.23 4.04
CA THR A 7 -45.00 82.25 3.21
C THR A 7 -44.24 81.26 4.08
N ARG A 8 -44.70 80.01 4.03
CA ARG A 8 -44.14 78.83 4.69
C ARG A 8 -42.99 78.30 3.82
N GLN A 9 -41.73 78.55 4.19
CA GLN A 9 -40.59 77.90 3.51
C GLN A 9 -40.32 76.51 4.10
N ARG A 10 -40.47 75.49 3.25
CA ARG A 10 -39.99 74.12 3.49
C ARG A 10 -38.46 74.11 3.40
N GLY A 11 -37.77 73.64 4.44
CA GLY A 11 -36.34 73.33 4.38
C GLY A 11 -36.06 72.23 3.36
N ALA A 12 -35.10 72.48 2.48
CA ALA A 12 -34.67 71.57 1.43
C ALA A 12 -33.91 70.37 1.99
N GLN A 13 -34.26 69.16 1.55
CA GLN A 13 -33.46 67.96 1.75
C GLN A 13 -32.14 68.09 0.99
N ALA A 14 -31.02 67.89 1.69
CA ALA A 14 -29.69 67.84 1.10
C ALA A 14 -29.56 66.60 0.20
N SER A 15 -29.36 66.83 -1.09
CA SER A 15 -29.10 65.78 -2.08
C SER A 15 -27.66 65.28 -1.95
N GLY A 16 -27.45 64.14 -1.28
CA GLY A 16 -26.17 63.44 -1.29
C GLY A 16 -25.83 62.98 -2.71
N ARG A 17 -24.66 63.38 -3.22
CA ARG A 17 -24.11 62.91 -4.52
C ARG A 17 -23.99 61.38 -4.49
N ARG A 18 -24.92 60.69 -5.14
CA ARG A 18 -24.88 59.22 -5.31
C ARG A 18 -23.79 58.87 -6.32
N ILE A 19 -22.76 58.15 -5.88
CA ILE A 19 -21.69 57.66 -6.77
C ILE A 19 -22.33 56.70 -7.79
N PRO A 20 -22.06 56.83 -9.10
CA PRO A 20 -22.62 55.95 -10.10
C PRO A 20 -22.19 54.50 -9.87
N ALA A 21 -23.12 53.54 -9.96
CA ALA A 21 -22.84 52.11 -9.72
C ALA A 21 -21.64 51.55 -10.50
N ARG A 22 -21.38 52.09 -11.71
CA ARG A 22 -20.19 51.74 -12.51
C ARG A 22 -18.85 52.01 -11.81
N TRP A 23 -18.75 53.08 -11.03
CA TRP A 23 -17.52 53.42 -10.31
C TRP A 23 -17.32 52.53 -9.08
N ILE A 24 -18.40 52.10 -8.44
CA ILE A 24 -18.36 51.10 -7.37
C ILE A 24 -17.91 49.75 -7.95
N ALA A 25 -18.45 49.33 -9.09
CA ALA A 25 -18.05 48.09 -9.76
C ALA A 25 -16.57 48.09 -10.16
N VAL A 26 -16.05 49.21 -10.67
CA VAL A 26 -14.61 49.36 -10.99
C VAL A 26 -13.76 49.27 -9.73
N ALA A 27 -14.14 49.95 -8.65
CA ALA A 27 -13.40 49.89 -7.39
C ALA A 27 -13.37 48.47 -6.81
N VAL A 28 -14.50 47.76 -6.85
CA VAL A 28 -14.59 46.35 -6.42
C VAL A 28 -13.70 45.45 -7.27
N ALA A 29 -13.70 45.63 -8.60
CA ALA A 29 -12.84 44.86 -9.49
C ALA A 29 -11.34 45.09 -9.23
N VAL A 30 -10.94 46.34 -8.98
CA VAL A 30 -9.55 46.68 -8.65
C VAL A 30 -9.12 46.05 -7.32
N VAL A 31 -9.99 46.11 -6.30
CA VAL A 31 -9.72 45.47 -5.00
C VAL A 31 -9.62 43.95 -5.14
N LEU A 32 -10.47 43.33 -5.96
CA LEU A 32 -10.41 41.89 -6.26
C LEU A 32 -9.10 41.49 -6.93
N LEU A 33 -8.65 42.24 -7.94
CA LEU A 33 -7.38 41.98 -8.62
C LEU A 33 -6.18 42.17 -7.68
N ALA A 34 -6.20 43.19 -6.81
CA ALA A 34 -5.19 43.38 -5.79
C ALA A 34 -5.19 42.21 -4.77
N ALA A 35 -6.36 41.77 -4.31
CA ALA A 35 -6.48 40.64 -3.40
C ALA A 35 -5.98 39.33 -4.03
N ILE A 36 -6.28 39.08 -5.31
CA ILE A 36 -5.74 37.94 -6.05
C ILE A 36 -4.21 38.04 -6.07
N GLY A 37 -3.65 39.17 -6.48
CA GLY A 37 -2.20 39.39 -6.53
C GLY A 37 -1.49 39.25 -5.19
N PHE A 38 -2.08 39.75 -4.10
CA PHE A 38 -1.55 39.59 -2.74
C PHE A 38 -1.73 38.17 -2.19
N SER A 39 -2.75 37.42 -2.62
CA SER A 39 -2.97 36.04 -2.20
C SER A 39 -2.15 35.02 -2.99
N THR A 40 -1.72 35.36 -4.21
CA THR A 40 -0.89 34.48 -5.04
C THR A 40 0.56 34.51 -4.57
N GLN A 41 0.95 33.59 -3.69
CA GLN A 41 2.35 33.31 -3.42
C GLN A 41 2.98 32.60 -4.63
N TYR A 42 3.83 33.32 -5.37
CA TYR A 42 4.69 32.71 -6.38
C TYR A 42 5.77 31.88 -5.68
N ARG A 43 5.67 30.56 -5.78
CA ARG A 43 6.79 29.67 -5.41
C ARG A 43 7.62 29.41 -6.64
N SER A 44 8.88 29.80 -6.60
CA SER A 44 9.86 29.46 -7.63
C SER A 44 10.00 27.93 -7.75
N PRO A 45 10.28 27.40 -8.96
CA PRO A 45 10.44 25.96 -9.19
C PRO A 45 11.45 25.30 -8.25
N GLU A 46 12.50 26.03 -7.87
CA GLU A 46 13.54 25.61 -6.93
C GLU A 46 13.01 25.42 -5.49
N THR A 47 12.13 26.29 -5.01
CA THR A 47 11.51 26.18 -3.68
C THR A 47 10.41 25.12 -3.65
N ALA A 48 9.73 24.91 -4.78
CA ALA A 48 8.79 23.81 -4.94
C ALA A 48 9.51 22.45 -5.01
N ALA A 49 10.66 22.37 -5.67
CA ALA A 49 11.50 21.17 -5.73
C ALA A 49 12.19 20.86 -4.40
N ALA A 50 12.66 21.87 -3.66
CA ALA A 50 13.27 21.68 -2.33
C ALA A 50 12.26 21.28 -1.25
N ALA A 51 10.99 21.67 -1.40
CA ALA A 51 9.88 21.26 -0.52
C ALA A 51 9.18 19.99 -1.00
N ALA A 52 9.58 19.41 -2.14
CA ALA A 52 8.99 18.17 -2.62
C ALA A 52 9.36 17.04 -1.65
N PRO A 53 8.40 16.18 -1.25
CA PRO A 53 8.72 15.00 -0.47
C PRO A 53 9.76 14.18 -1.24
N LYS A 54 10.77 13.67 -0.52
CA LYS A 54 11.76 12.76 -1.11
C LYS A 54 11.00 11.65 -1.82
N LYS A 55 11.27 11.48 -3.11
CA LYS A 55 10.69 10.40 -3.90
C LYS A 55 11.03 9.07 -3.23
N PHE A 56 10.03 8.24 -3.00
CA PHE A 56 10.23 6.89 -2.47
C PHE A 56 11.18 6.12 -3.40
N ASP A 57 12.18 5.47 -2.81
CA ASP A 57 13.11 4.58 -3.51
C ASP A 57 12.79 3.13 -3.11
N PRO A 58 12.10 2.37 -3.99
CA PRO A 58 11.72 1.00 -3.70
C PRO A 58 12.91 0.10 -3.50
N VAL A 59 14.00 0.28 -4.27
CA VAL A 59 15.18 -0.60 -4.22
C VAL A 59 15.88 -0.42 -2.88
N ALA A 60 16.10 0.82 -2.46
CA ALA A 60 16.69 1.11 -1.15
C ALA A 60 15.80 0.60 0.00
N TYR A 61 14.47 0.74 -0.13
CA TYR A 61 13.54 0.22 0.86
C TYR A 61 13.60 -1.30 0.98
N GLY A 62 13.59 -2.02 -0.15
CA GLY A 62 13.71 -3.47 -0.20
C GLY A 62 14.97 -3.94 0.51
N ALA A 63 16.14 -3.46 0.07
CA ALA A 63 17.44 -3.84 0.62
C ALA A 63 17.54 -3.56 2.13
N ALA A 64 16.98 -2.44 2.60
CA ALA A 64 17.02 -2.08 4.01
C ALA A 64 16.03 -2.87 4.88
N THR A 65 14.91 -3.35 4.32
CA THR A 65 13.78 -3.88 5.09
C THR A 65 13.65 -5.40 5.00
N TYR A 66 14.03 -6.01 3.88
CA TYR A 66 13.80 -7.42 3.60
C TYR A 66 14.47 -8.34 4.63
N GLU A 67 15.80 -8.39 4.66
CA GLU A 67 16.54 -9.28 5.58
C GLU A 67 16.44 -8.84 7.03
N SER A 68 16.40 -7.53 7.29
CA SER A 68 16.49 -6.99 8.66
C SER A 68 15.17 -7.05 9.43
N LYS A 69 14.03 -7.02 8.73
CA LYS A 69 12.69 -6.93 9.35
C LYS A 69 11.70 -7.93 8.80
N VAL A 70 11.58 -8.07 7.48
CA VAL A 70 10.56 -8.95 6.87
C VAL A 70 10.87 -10.42 7.14
N VAL A 71 12.09 -10.88 6.84
CA VAL A 71 12.47 -12.29 7.06
C VAL A 71 12.25 -12.70 8.52
N PRO A 72 12.77 -11.97 9.54
CA PRO A 72 12.55 -12.32 10.94
C PRO A 72 11.08 -12.27 11.37
N ALA A 73 10.29 -11.32 10.84
CA ALA A 73 8.87 -11.22 11.15
C ALA A 73 8.10 -12.44 10.63
N ILE A 74 8.36 -12.85 9.37
CA ILE A 74 7.73 -14.02 8.77
C ILE A 74 8.15 -15.29 9.51
N GLU A 75 9.43 -15.48 9.81
CA GLU A 75 9.92 -16.67 10.52
C GLU A 75 9.36 -16.81 11.92
N LYS A 76 9.28 -15.69 12.66
CA LYS A 76 8.77 -15.66 14.03
C LYS A 76 7.29 -16.04 14.10
N ASP A 77 6.49 -15.51 13.19
CA ASP A 77 5.04 -15.72 13.20
C ASP A 77 4.62 -16.94 12.36
N ALA A 78 5.56 -17.65 11.72
CA ALA A 78 5.28 -18.73 10.79
C ALA A 78 4.47 -19.88 11.42
N VAL A 79 3.25 -20.04 10.93
CA VAL A 79 2.33 -21.11 11.33
C VAL A 79 2.53 -22.35 10.44
N ALA A 80 2.42 -23.54 11.01
CA ALA A 80 2.48 -24.77 10.25
C ALA A 80 1.34 -24.82 9.20
N LEU A 81 1.69 -24.99 7.92
CA LEU A 81 0.72 -24.93 6.81
C LEU A 81 -0.47 -25.91 7.00
N PRO A 82 -0.29 -27.17 7.45
CA PRO A 82 -1.42 -28.06 7.70
C PRO A 82 -2.39 -27.58 8.77
N VAL A 83 -1.90 -26.87 9.79
CA VAL A 83 -2.73 -26.29 10.85
C VAL A 83 -3.53 -25.11 10.28
N LEU A 84 -2.85 -24.24 9.53
CA LEU A 84 -3.48 -23.07 8.94
C LEU A 84 -4.56 -23.45 7.93
N ILE A 85 -4.29 -24.39 7.02
CA ILE A 85 -5.26 -24.79 5.98
C ILE A 85 -6.49 -25.45 6.61
N LYS A 86 -6.32 -26.28 7.65
CA LYS A 86 -7.46 -26.82 8.40
C LYS A 86 -8.30 -25.73 9.06
N ALA A 87 -7.65 -24.72 9.64
CA ALA A 87 -8.34 -23.57 10.22
C ALA A 87 -9.09 -22.75 9.16
N LEU A 88 -8.45 -22.45 8.02
CA LEU A 88 -9.06 -21.70 6.90
C LEU A 88 -10.24 -22.42 6.26
N VAL A 89 -10.21 -23.76 6.20
CA VAL A 89 -11.34 -24.56 5.71
C VAL A 89 -12.50 -24.57 6.70
N ALA A 90 -12.22 -24.57 8.01
CA ALA A 90 -13.24 -24.55 9.04
C ALA A 90 -13.89 -23.16 9.20
N ASP A 91 -13.08 -22.12 9.33
CA ASP A 91 -13.51 -20.73 9.45
C ASP A 91 -12.41 -19.79 8.98
N LYS A 92 -12.64 -19.14 7.84
CA LYS A 92 -11.66 -18.23 7.23
C LYS A 92 -11.41 -16.98 8.06
N GLU A 93 -12.44 -16.43 8.67
CA GLU A 93 -12.34 -15.17 9.40
C GLU A 93 -11.63 -15.42 10.73
N ALA A 94 -12.04 -16.45 11.46
CA ALA A 94 -11.37 -16.82 12.71
C ALA A 94 -9.90 -17.23 12.49
N ALA A 95 -9.60 -17.91 11.38
CA ALA A 95 -8.21 -18.23 11.02
C ALA A 95 -7.42 -16.97 10.67
N GLY A 96 -8.04 -16.03 9.94
CA GLY A 96 -7.50 -14.71 9.63
C GLY A 96 -7.10 -13.93 10.88
N GLU A 97 -8.03 -13.75 11.80
CA GLU A 97 -7.82 -13.04 13.08
C GLU A 97 -6.75 -13.71 13.96
N LYS A 98 -6.66 -15.04 13.92
CA LYS A 98 -5.75 -15.80 14.80
C LYS A 98 -4.33 -15.92 14.26
N TYR A 99 -4.18 -16.10 12.95
CA TYR A 99 -2.90 -16.49 12.33
C TYR A 99 -2.45 -15.56 11.22
N GLY A 100 -3.32 -14.66 10.77
CA GLY A 100 -3.09 -13.77 9.64
C GLY A 100 -2.84 -12.36 10.09
N HIS A 101 -2.21 -11.60 9.19
CA HIS A 101 -2.08 -10.16 9.28
C HIS A 101 -3.04 -9.52 8.29
N HIS A 102 -3.74 -8.49 8.75
CA HIS A 102 -4.67 -7.70 7.94
C HIS A 102 -4.32 -6.22 8.03
N GLN A 103 -4.22 -5.55 6.88
CA GLN A 103 -3.88 -4.13 6.81
C GLN A 103 -5.13 -3.24 6.72
N GLY A 104 -6.26 -3.70 7.26
CA GLY A 104 -7.55 -3.00 7.28
C GLY A 104 -8.32 -3.03 5.96
N ILE A 105 -7.65 -3.37 4.84
CA ILE A 105 -8.23 -3.54 3.50
C ILE A 105 -7.63 -4.78 2.83
N GLY A 106 -8.47 -5.60 2.19
CA GLY A 106 -8.04 -6.80 1.48
C GLY A 106 -8.19 -8.10 2.28
N LEU A 107 -7.42 -9.12 1.87
CA LEU A 107 -7.46 -10.45 2.50
C LEU A 107 -6.32 -10.59 3.50
N TYR A 108 -6.55 -11.38 4.55
CA TYR A 108 -5.50 -11.79 5.48
C TYR A 108 -4.34 -12.45 4.76
N SER A 109 -3.12 -12.08 5.14
CA SER A 109 -1.89 -12.71 4.67
C SER A 109 -1.20 -13.42 5.82
N PHE A 110 -0.68 -14.61 5.55
CA PHE A 110 -0.25 -15.55 6.58
C PHE A 110 1.23 -15.89 6.43
N PRO A 111 2.03 -15.71 7.48
CA PRO A 111 3.35 -16.32 7.55
C PRO A 111 3.19 -17.82 7.79
N VAL A 112 3.83 -18.64 6.97
CA VAL A 112 3.69 -20.09 6.96
C VAL A 112 5.02 -20.81 6.90
N LYS A 113 5.06 -22.00 7.50
CA LYS A 113 6.14 -22.96 7.33
C LYS A 113 5.60 -24.34 7.05
N ALA A 114 6.30 -25.10 6.22
CA ALA A 114 6.00 -26.49 5.97
C ALA A 114 7.23 -27.26 5.49
N THR A 115 7.18 -28.56 5.70
CA THR A 115 8.11 -29.52 5.12
C THR A 115 7.32 -30.40 4.16
N GLY A 116 7.86 -30.68 2.99
CA GLY A 116 7.21 -31.49 1.98
C GLY A 116 8.13 -31.85 0.83
N THR A 117 7.67 -32.75 -0.02
CA THR A 117 8.43 -33.19 -1.20
C THR A 117 8.26 -32.17 -2.32
N ALA A 118 9.36 -31.57 -2.77
CA ALA A 118 9.39 -30.74 -3.95
C ALA A 118 9.13 -31.59 -5.21
N GLY A 119 8.37 -31.04 -6.12
CA GLY A 119 8.07 -31.62 -7.41
C GLY A 119 8.49 -30.69 -8.55
N GLU A 120 8.01 -30.99 -9.75
CA GLU A 120 8.35 -30.26 -10.95
C GLU A 120 8.07 -28.74 -10.83
N VAL A 121 9.05 -27.95 -11.28
CA VAL A 121 8.94 -26.50 -11.43
C VAL A 121 8.33 -26.18 -12.80
N ARG A 122 7.14 -25.59 -12.81
CA ARG A 122 6.46 -25.13 -14.04
C ARG A 122 6.11 -23.66 -13.95
N SER A 123 6.51 -22.89 -14.97
CA SER A 123 6.24 -21.44 -15.05
C SER A 123 6.69 -20.66 -13.80
N GLY A 124 7.80 -21.06 -13.18
CA GLY A 124 8.33 -20.43 -11.97
C GLY A 124 7.60 -20.80 -10.67
N LEU A 125 6.74 -21.81 -10.70
CA LEU A 125 6.07 -22.37 -9.52
C LEU A 125 6.54 -23.80 -9.30
N MET A 126 7.14 -24.06 -8.15
CA MET A 126 7.50 -25.40 -7.69
C MET A 126 6.31 -26.03 -6.98
N SER A 127 5.82 -27.16 -7.46
CA SER A 127 4.77 -27.89 -6.74
C SER A 127 5.37 -28.55 -5.51
N VAL A 128 4.71 -28.48 -4.36
CA VAL A 128 5.19 -29.14 -3.13
C VAL A 128 4.10 -30.00 -2.54
N THR A 129 4.42 -31.25 -2.24
CA THR A 129 3.52 -32.19 -1.58
C THR A 129 3.78 -32.14 -0.08
N VAL A 130 2.90 -31.45 0.65
CA VAL A 130 2.99 -31.33 2.10
C VAL A 130 2.05 -32.35 2.76
N PRO A 131 2.55 -33.24 3.63
CA PRO A 131 1.73 -34.22 4.32
C PRO A 131 0.74 -33.55 5.30
N GLY A 132 -0.42 -34.19 5.49
CA GLY A 132 -1.43 -33.74 6.45
C GLY A 132 -2.37 -32.63 5.96
N LEU A 133 -2.27 -32.22 4.69
CA LEU A 133 -3.21 -31.30 4.05
C LEU A 133 -4.52 -32.00 3.62
N PRO A 134 -5.66 -31.28 3.62
CA PRO A 134 -6.91 -31.77 3.06
C PRO A 134 -6.77 -32.18 1.58
N LYS A 135 -7.49 -33.23 1.17
CA LYS A 135 -7.50 -33.69 -0.22
C LYS A 135 -7.91 -32.55 -1.17
N GLY A 136 -7.18 -32.40 -2.27
CA GLY A 136 -7.43 -31.35 -3.26
C GLY A 136 -6.72 -30.01 -2.96
N THR A 137 -5.98 -29.91 -1.86
CA THR A 137 -5.12 -28.73 -1.61
C THR A 137 -3.90 -28.79 -2.53
N ARG A 138 -3.69 -27.74 -3.33
CA ARG A 138 -2.49 -27.57 -4.16
C ARG A 138 -1.58 -26.56 -3.49
N VAL A 139 -0.34 -26.96 -3.20
CA VAL A 139 0.70 -26.06 -2.69
C VAL A 139 1.73 -25.84 -3.78
N SER A 140 2.04 -24.56 -4.02
CA SER A 140 3.06 -24.14 -4.94
C SER A 140 3.94 -23.07 -4.27
N VAL A 141 5.25 -23.19 -4.42
CA VAL A 141 6.23 -22.22 -3.94
C VAL A 141 6.74 -21.42 -5.14
N GLN A 142 6.73 -20.08 -5.02
CA GLN A 142 7.24 -19.21 -6.08
C GLN A 142 8.76 -19.26 -6.13
N VAL A 143 9.32 -19.87 -7.17
CA VAL A 143 10.77 -20.00 -7.44
C VAL A 143 11.15 -19.42 -8.81
N GLY A 144 10.24 -18.64 -9.41
CA GLY A 144 10.37 -18.11 -10.75
C GLY A 144 11.22 -16.86 -10.86
N PRO A 145 11.58 -16.46 -12.09
CA PRO A 145 12.30 -15.22 -12.35
C PRO A 145 11.47 -13.97 -12.00
N ALA A 146 10.15 -14.11 -11.91
CA ALA A 146 9.22 -13.07 -11.46
C ALA A 146 8.38 -13.61 -10.31
N ILE A 147 8.39 -12.88 -9.20
CA ILE A 147 7.62 -13.19 -7.99
C ILE A 147 6.48 -12.18 -7.91
N ASN A 148 5.25 -12.70 -7.91
CA ASN A 148 4.05 -11.88 -8.00
C ASN A 148 3.36 -11.76 -6.64
N GLY A 149 2.58 -10.69 -6.50
CA GLY A 149 1.73 -10.43 -5.35
C GLY A 149 2.42 -9.66 -4.23
N THR A 150 1.69 -9.49 -3.13
CA THR A 150 2.07 -8.64 -1.99
C THR A 150 2.25 -9.41 -0.69
N ALA A 151 2.28 -10.75 -0.77
CA ALA A 151 2.22 -11.64 0.40
C ALA A 151 3.30 -11.32 1.44
N LEU A 152 4.56 -11.09 1.04
CA LEU A 152 5.64 -10.77 1.98
C LEU A 152 5.39 -9.45 2.72
N ARG A 153 4.92 -8.42 2.01
CA ARG A 153 4.61 -7.12 2.59
C ARG A 153 3.47 -7.24 3.60
N ASP A 154 2.40 -7.93 3.18
CA ASP A 154 1.15 -7.99 3.94
C ASP A 154 1.28 -8.93 5.15
N ALA A 155 1.96 -10.07 4.99
CA ALA A 155 2.21 -11.02 6.07
C ALA A 155 3.30 -10.56 7.06
N ALA A 156 4.07 -9.52 6.74
CA ALA A 156 5.02 -8.95 7.70
C ALA A 156 4.33 -8.25 8.88
N GLY A 157 3.05 -7.89 8.75
CA GLY A 157 2.23 -7.30 9.82
C GLY A 157 2.52 -5.83 10.14
N PHE A 158 3.77 -5.38 10.03
CA PHE A 158 4.16 -4.01 10.37
C PHE A 158 4.16 -3.02 9.20
N ILE A 159 4.08 -3.49 7.95
CA ILE A 159 4.12 -2.62 6.76
C ILE A 159 2.70 -2.22 6.39
N THR A 160 2.33 -0.99 6.70
CA THR A 160 0.96 -0.48 6.49
C THR A 160 0.93 0.60 5.41
N PHE A 161 -0.22 0.76 4.74
CA PHE A 161 -0.39 1.79 3.71
C PHE A 161 -0.07 3.20 4.20
N GLY A 162 -0.33 3.51 5.48
CA GLY A 162 -0.05 4.82 6.09
C GLY A 162 1.43 5.20 6.15
N GLN A 163 2.35 4.28 5.84
CA GLN A 163 3.78 4.55 5.73
C GLN A 163 4.19 5.09 4.35
N PHE A 164 3.27 5.09 3.37
CA PHE A 164 3.53 5.44 1.98
C PHE A 164 2.64 6.60 1.54
N LEU A 165 3.12 7.38 0.57
CA LEU A 165 2.39 8.56 0.11
C LEU A 165 1.17 8.18 -0.74
N ASN A 166 1.26 7.08 -1.48
CA ASN A 166 0.25 6.67 -2.45
C ASN A 166 0.28 5.15 -2.72
N GLN A 167 -0.69 4.67 -3.50
CA GLN A 167 -0.82 3.25 -3.83
C GLN A 167 0.32 2.72 -4.69
N VAL A 168 0.96 3.57 -5.49
CA VAL A 168 2.09 3.18 -6.34
C VAL A 168 3.30 2.87 -5.45
N GLU A 169 3.65 3.75 -4.52
CA GLU A 169 4.75 3.51 -3.58
C GLU A 169 4.52 2.27 -2.71
N TYR A 170 3.28 2.05 -2.27
CA TYR A 170 2.92 0.87 -1.49
C TYR A 170 3.05 -0.44 -2.31
N ALA A 171 2.69 -0.41 -3.59
CA ALA A 171 2.86 -1.54 -4.50
C ALA A 171 4.33 -1.76 -4.87
N ASP A 172 5.08 -0.68 -5.06
CA ASP A 172 6.51 -0.71 -5.35
C ASP A 172 7.29 -1.30 -4.17
N ALA A 173 6.89 -1.01 -2.93
CA ALA A 173 7.46 -1.62 -1.73
C ALA A 173 7.29 -3.16 -1.73
N ALA A 174 6.11 -3.67 -2.10
CA ALA A 174 5.91 -5.12 -2.23
C ALA A 174 6.77 -5.72 -3.34
N THR A 175 6.82 -5.06 -4.50
CA THR A 175 7.66 -5.48 -5.63
C THR A 175 9.15 -5.51 -5.25
N ALA A 176 9.61 -4.51 -4.50
CA ALA A 176 10.97 -4.44 -4.02
C ALA A 176 11.32 -5.60 -3.08
N LEU A 177 10.45 -5.91 -2.12
CA LEU A 177 10.64 -7.06 -1.22
C LEU A 177 10.69 -8.39 -1.98
N ASN A 178 9.83 -8.57 -2.99
CA ASN A 178 9.84 -9.74 -3.86
C ASN A 178 11.15 -9.85 -4.67
N ASN A 179 11.66 -8.71 -5.15
CA ASN A 179 12.91 -8.66 -5.90
C ASN A 179 14.12 -8.98 -5.02
N GLU A 180 14.17 -8.48 -3.78
CA GLU A 180 15.21 -8.83 -2.81
C GLU A 180 15.18 -10.31 -2.49
N MET A 181 14.01 -10.87 -2.20
CA MET A 181 13.84 -12.31 -2.00
C MET A 181 14.41 -13.11 -3.16
N ARG A 182 14.04 -12.76 -4.40
CA ARG A 182 14.55 -13.44 -5.59
C ARG A 182 16.06 -13.32 -5.69
N GLN A 183 16.63 -12.14 -5.45
CA GLN A 183 18.07 -11.92 -5.53
C GLN A 183 18.84 -12.68 -4.45
N LYS A 184 18.30 -12.82 -3.24
CA LYS A 184 18.99 -13.43 -2.11
C LYS A 184 18.80 -14.94 -2.06
N LEU A 185 17.58 -15.42 -2.26
CA LEU A 185 17.23 -16.83 -2.14
C LEU A 185 17.42 -17.57 -3.47
N LEU A 186 16.89 -17.04 -4.57
CA LEU A 186 16.85 -17.75 -5.86
C LEU A 186 18.12 -17.58 -6.70
N SER A 187 19.03 -16.70 -6.33
CA SER A 187 20.34 -16.59 -7.02
C SER A 187 21.27 -17.75 -6.69
N THR A 188 21.12 -18.34 -5.50
CA THR A 188 21.94 -19.44 -5.00
C THR A 188 21.22 -20.78 -5.04
N LEU A 189 19.89 -20.78 -5.13
CA LEU A 189 19.08 -22.00 -5.14
C LEU A 189 18.86 -22.51 -6.57
N ASP A 190 19.31 -23.72 -6.85
CA ASP A 190 18.88 -24.46 -8.04
C ASP A 190 17.56 -25.19 -7.76
N ALA A 191 16.44 -24.49 -7.98
CA ALA A 191 15.11 -25.06 -7.75
C ALA A 191 14.81 -26.30 -8.59
N GLY A 192 15.47 -26.48 -9.74
CA GLY A 192 15.32 -27.68 -10.56
C GLY A 192 15.94 -28.92 -9.91
N SER A 193 17.02 -28.73 -9.15
CA SER A 193 17.70 -29.82 -8.43
C SER A 193 16.92 -30.35 -7.22
N LEU A 194 15.87 -29.65 -6.80
CA LEU A 194 15.01 -30.02 -5.67
C LEU A 194 13.91 -31.01 -6.05
N ASP A 195 13.66 -31.27 -7.33
CA ASP A 195 12.61 -32.19 -7.75
C ASP A 195 12.80 -33.59 -7.14
N GLY A 196 11.77 -34.07 -6.44
CA GLY A 196 11.77 -35.33 -5.70
C GLY A 196 12.45 -35.28 -4.32
N LYS A 197 13.08 -34.17 -3.93
CA LYS A 197 13.69 -34.01 -2.60
C LYS A 197 12.69 -33.53 -1.56
N GLU A 198 12.94 -33.85 -0.31
CA GLU A 198 12.25 -33.22 0.82
C GLU A 198 12.84 -31.82 1.03
N ILE A 199 11.97 -30.82 1.21
CA ILE A 199 12.35 -29.44 1.47
C ILE A 199 11.56 -28.90 2.65
N THR A 200 12.21 -28.06 3.45
CA THR A 200 11.54 -27.22 4.44
C THR A 200 11.55 -25.79 3.92
N PHE A 201 10.37 -25.17 3.87
CA PHE A 201 10.26 -23.79 3.43
C PHE A 201 9.49 -22.95 4.45
N VAL A 202 9.89 -21.69 4.53
CA VAL A 202 9.21 -20.64 5.29
C VAL A 202 8.87 -19.52 4.33
N GLY A 203 7.69 -18.93 4.44
CA GLY A 203 7.26 -17.90 3.52
C GLY A 203 5.94 -17.25 3.90
N ALA A 204 5.42 -16.45 2.98
CA ALA A 204 4.13 -15.78 3.13
C ALA A 204 3.12 -16.32 2.12
N PHE A 205 1.85 -16.37 2.52
CA PHE A 205 0.74 -16.81 1.71
C PHE A 205 -0.44 -15.85 1.83
N SER A 206 -1.00 -15.43 0.69
CA SER A 206 -2.26 -14.70 0.63
C SER A 206 -3.29 -15.56 -0.13
N PRO A 207 -4.37 -16.05 0.51
CA PRO A 207 -5.30 -16.98 -0.09
C PRO A 207 -6.14 -16.32 -1.19
N LEU A 208 -5.98 -16.76 -2.43
CA LEU A 208 -6.94 -16.45 -3.51
C LEU A 208 -8.14 -17.39 -3.46
N THR A 209 -7.90 -18.66 -3.11
CA THR A 209 -8.93 -19.68 -2.91
C THR A 209 -8.59 -20.52 -1.68
N PRO A 210 -9.54 -21.25 -1.07
CA PRO A 210 -9.29 -22.03 0.15
C PRO A 210 -8.30 -23.18 -0.04
N THR A 211 -8.16 -23.67 -1.28
CA THR A 211 -7.44 -24.91 -1.60
C THR A 211 -6.23 -24.68 -2.49
N THR A 212 -6.00 -23.46 -2.98
CA THR A 212 -4.80 -23.12 -3.75
C THR A 212 -3.88 -22.25 -2.91
N VAL A 213 -2.75 -22.83 -2.52
CA VAL A 213 -1.74 -22.19 -1.70
C VAL A 213 -0.56 -21.82 -2.58
N THR A 214 -0.33 -20.52 -2.77
CA THR A 214 0.86 -20.01 -3.45
C THR A 214 1.72 -19.28 -2.45
N VAL A 215 2.85 -19.88 -2.08
CA VAL A 215 3.75 -19.38 -1.05
C VAL A 215 4.87 -18.59 -1.71
N THR A 216 5.11 -17.38 -1.22
CA THR A 216 6.30 -16.60 -1.52
C THR A 216 7.35 -16.92 -0.44
N PRO A 217 8.40 -17.69 -0.77
CA PRO A 217 9.36 -18.16 0.24
C PRO A 217 10.25 -17.01 0.74
N VAL A 218 10.68 -17.07 1.99
CA VAL A 218 11.81 -16.31 2.54
C VAL A 218 13.01 -17.19 2.81
N SER A 219 12.78 -18.49 3.02
CA SER A 219 13.82 -19.52 3.14
C SER A 219 13.32 -20.83 2.52
N ILE A 220 14.22 -21.54 1.85
CA ILE A 220 14.04 -22.91 1.35
C ILE A 220 15.32 -23.66 1.70
N GLU A 221 15.18 -24.72 2.47
CA GLU A 221 16.27 -25.60 2.88
C GLU A 221 15.94 -27.03 2.42
N GLU A 222 16.96 -27.76 1.96
CA GLU A 222 16.83 -29.20 1.75
C GLU A 222 16.58 -29.86 3.11
N GLY A 223 15.57 -30.72 3.18
CA GLY A 223 15.24 -31.49 4.37
C GLY A 223 16.39 -32.45 4.76
N PRO A 224 16.44 -32.88 6.04
CA PRO A 224 17.43 -33.83 6.53
C PRO A 224 17.33 -35.22 5.89
#